data_AF-A0A949QW85-F1
#
_entry.id   AF-A0A949QW85-F1
#
_cell.length_a   1.000
_cell.length_b   1.000
_cell.length_c   1.000
_cell.angle_alpha   90.00
_cell.angle_beta   90.00
_cell.angle_gamma   90.00
#
_symmetry.space_group_name_H-M   'P 1'
#
loop_
_entity.id
_entity.type
_entity.pdbx_description
1 polymer ?
#
loop_
_entity_poly.entity_id
_entity_poly.type
_entity_poly.pdbx_seq_one_letter_code
_entity_poly.pdbx_strand_id
1 'polypeptide(L)'
;MDTEKFIQLLNKAKWFDLTQALSIFTPPYPGEMPLQIQFFKRLTGSYIGGQGANGQLIEWSNNTGTHLVGPRAFHSGARAIADIPLGDLCGEGVVVDISDAVSDYSLYTPEMIEARVTVKPGDILIINTGYHKYGWDQPDVRNPAAQGGVENKEFGYYLRHPGPAPEFFQWALDKKLKLIGVDCGSAEHPMNTNLRYMHAREFEKAESKLRQTHGKTWDEIFPPEQYHHLTHVVMPKSGLLLAESLGGQIEALRNQRAWIMVHPIPYMEVESAWSRVSAIQPPDGTSEADFFALMRSAQTFDMSVPFSVQTPQWANYIPLSVNYTKRVGGQYFGLGRNNAHCRASFHLATHMDGERHFYVSGRTIGQMPFEHWFGPGVIADISALVSDSSVYSPEMIEKVVDVREGDILIVKTGYYKYGWNSPDSDEFRYMIKHPGPSPDFAEWCLKKKIKWLGVDCVAMEHPMNTIQRNWHPKTFAEANRKLKEAYGKDWDEMYPLDKYYQDMHLNLFPNGVIHAENLGRDIAQMESGRYFIGCFIQKGMELESCWARFVAFRESA
;
A
#
# COMPACT_ATOMS: atom_id res chain seq x y z
N MET A 1 16.95 11.35 -22.14
CA MET A 1 15.54 11.51 -22.56
C MET A 1 15.12 12.92 -22.12
N ASP A 2 13.88 13.35 -22.34
CA ASP A 2 13.34 14.56 -21.71
C ASP A 2 12.24 14.07 -20.75
N THR A 3 12.03 14.75 -19.61
CA THR A 3 11.05 14.35 -18.58
C THR A 3 9.66 14.12 -19.18
N GLU A 4 9.26 14.93 -20.16
CA GLU A 4 7.99 14.73 -20.87
C GLU A 4 7.96 13.38 -21.61
N LYS A 5 9.04 13.01 -22.32
CA LYS A 5 9.12 11.72 -23.03
C LYS A 5 9.11 10.54 -22.06
N PHE A 6 9.77 10.68 -20.90
CA PHE A 6 9.75 9.65 -19.85
C PHE A 6 8.35 9.45 -19.28
N ILE A 7 7.64 10.54 -18.96
CA ILE A 7 6.25 10.50 -18.48
C ILE A 7 5.34 9.86 -19.53
N GLN A 8 5.48 10.23 -20.81
CA GLN A 8 4.70 9.64 -21.90
C GLN A 8 5.00 8.15 -22.09
N LEU A 9 6.26 7.73 -21.87
CA LEU A 9 6.65 6.33 -21.91
C LEU A 9 5.94 5.53 -20.80
N LEU A 10 5.98 6.01 -19.56
CA LEU A 10 5.29 5.37 -18.43
C LEU A 10 3.77 5.36 -18.58
N ASN A 11 3.19 6.42 -19.13
CA ASN A 11 1.76 6.52 -19.38
C ASN A 11 1.27 5.54 -20.45
N LYS A 12 2.14 5.13 -21.38
CA LYS A 12 1.84 4.12 -22.40
C LYS A 12 2.25 2.71 -22.00
N ALA A 13 3.04 2.56 -20.94
CA ALA A 13 3.53 1.27 -20.49
C ALA A 13 2.37 0.35 -20.07
N LYS A 14 2.64 -0.96 -20.09
CA LYS A 14 1.63 -1.97 -19.72
C LYS A 14 1.73 -2.21 -18.22
N TRP A 15 0.71 -1.76 -17.49
CA TRP A 15 0.61 -1.91 -16.04
C TRP A 15 -0.24 -3.12 -15.68
N PHE A 16 0.22 -3.90 -14.69
CA PHE A 16 -0.45 -5.10 -14.20
C PHE A 16 -0.64 -4.99 -12.68
N ASP A 17 -1.87 -5.23 -12.20
CA ASP A 17 -2.20 -5.31 -10.78
C ASP A 17 -2.04 -6.74 -10.28
N LEU A 18 -1.08 -6.97 -9.38
CA LEU A 18 -0.75 -8.30 -8.84
C LEU A 18 -1.33 -8.51 -7.44
N THR A 19 -2.32 -7.71 -7.07
CA THR A 19 -2.88 -7.65 -5.72
C THR A 19 -4.27 -8.26 -5.70
N GLN A 20 -4.52 -9.14 -4.74
CA GLN A 20 -5.86 -9.68 -4.49
C GLN A 20 -6.75 -8.58 -3.90
N ALA A 21 -8.06 -8.70 -4.13
CA ALA A 21 -8.99 -7.86 -3.39
C ALA A 21 -8.86 -8.14 -1.87
N LEU A 22 -9.05 -7.12 -1.04
CA LEU A 22 -9.07 -7.25 0.43
C LEU A 22 -10.49 -6.98 0.91
N SER A 23 -11.05 -7.90 1.68
CA SER A 23 -12.41 -7.81 2.21
C SER A 23 -12.49 -8.42 3.62
N ILE A 24 -13.57 -8.15 4.34
CA ILE A 24 -13.96 -8.91 5.53
C ILE A 24 -14.12 -10.43 5.26
N PHE A 25 -14.25 -10.82 3.99
CA PHE A 25 -14.27 -12.22 3.54
C PHE A 25 -12.88 -12.77 3.20
N THR A 26 -11.84 -11.94 3.18
CA THR A 26 -10.47 -12.41 3.02
C THR A 26 -10.08 -13.17 4.28
N PRO A 27 -9.84 -14.48 4.19
CA PRO A 27 -9.42 -15.25 5.35
C PRO A 27 -8.05 -14.73 5.83
N PRO A 28 -7.81 -14.65 7.15
CA PRO A 28 -6.48 -14.41 7.67
C PRO A 28 -5.65 -15.70 7.65
N TYR A 29 -4.34 -15.60 7.88
CA TYR A 29 -3.52 -16.79 8.13
C TYR A 29 -4.09 -17.57 9.33
N PRO A 30 -4.14 -18.93 9.31
CA PRO A 30 -4.84 -19.68 10.34
C PRO A 30 -4.38 -19.36 11.77
N GLY A 31 -5.36 -19.10 12.64
CA GLY A 31 -5.16 -18.69 14.04
C GLY A 31 -4.92 -17.18 14.24
N GLU A 32 -5.02 -16.36 13.20
CA GLU A 32 -4.96 -14.90 13.30
C GLU A 32 -6.36 -14.27 13.22
N MET A 33 -6.46 -13.00 13.65
CA MET A 33 -7.72 -12.29 13.60
C MET A 33 -8.10 -11.90 12.15
N PRO A 34 -9.38 -12.02 11.78
CA PRO A 34 -9.86 -11.54 10.48
C PRO A 34 -9.91 -10.01 10.43
N LEU A 35 -10.00 -9.47 9.21
CA LEU A 35 -10.29 -8.06 8.99
C LEU A 35 -11.69 -7.71 9.52
N GLN A 36 -11.76 -6.73 10.41
CA GLN A 36 -12.99 -6.17 10.93
C GLN A 36 -13.09 -4.69 10.55
N ILE A 37 -14.29 -4.28 10.11
CA ILE A 37 -14.57 -2.92 9.66
C ILE A 37 -15.85 -2.46 10.33
N GLN A 38 -15.78 -1.35 11.05
CA GLN A 38 -16.93 -0.72 11.68
C GLN A 38 -16.96 0.77 11.38
N PHE A 39 -18.11 1.30 10.98
CA PHE A 39 -18.30 2.75 10.98
C PHE A 39 -18.47 3.25 12.42
N PHE A 40 -17.58 4.12 12.88
CA PHE A 40 -17.75 4.84 14.16
C PHE A 40 -18.34 6.24 13.94
N LYS A 41 -18.36 6.71 12.68
CA LYS A 41 -18.96 8.00 12.26
C LYS A 41 -19.67 7.82 10.91
N ARG A 42 -20.76 8.57 10.72
CA ARG A 42 -21.58 8.57 9.49
C ARG A 42 -21.88 10.00 9.03
N LEU A 43 -22.22 10.17 7.75
CA LEU A 43 -22.51 11.49 7.15
C LEU A 43 -23.58 12.31 7.88
N THR A 44 -24.56 11.70 8.53
CA THR A 44 -25.61 12.43 9.28
C THR A 44 -25.15 12.89 10.67
N GLY A 45 -24.00 12.41 11.17
CA GLY A 45 -23.51 12.63 12.53
C GLY A 45 -22.61 13.87 12.70
N SER A 46 -22.79 14.92 11.89
CA SER A 46 -22.04 16.16 12.08
C SER A 46 -22.49 16.89 13.34
N TYR A 47 -21.55 17.30 14.18
CA TYR A 47 -21.82 17.99 15.46
C TYR A 47 -22.43 19.40 15.30
N ILE A 48 -22.47 19.95 14.08
CA ILE A 48 -22.82 21.37 13.84
C ILE A 48 -23.83 21.60 12.71
N GLY A 49 -24.60 20.57 12.33
CA GLY A 49 -25.74 20.73 11.42
C GLY A 49 -25.42 20.75 9.92
N GLY A 50 -24.17 20.52 9.51
CA GLY A 50 -23.77 20.27 8.12
C GLY A 50 -23.69 18.77 7.76
N GLN A 51 -23.30 18.43 6.52
CA GLN A 51 -22.96 17.04 6.19
C GLN A 51 -21.66 16.66 6.92
N GLY A 52 -21.65 15.51 7.58
CA GLY A 52 -20.47 14.93 8.23
C GLY A 52 -19.69 14.02 7.28
N ALA A 53 -18.69 13.35 7.82
CA ALA A 53 -17.88 12.34 7.12
C ALA A 53 -18.20 10.93 7.63
N ASN A 54 -18.02 9.92 6.80
CA ASN A 54 -17.92 8.54 7.24
C ASN A 54 -16.53 8.31 7.85
N GLY A 55 -16.47 7.58 8.96
CA GLY A 55 -15.20 7.20 9.56
C GLY A 55 -15.23 5.72 9.89
N GLN A 56 -14.25 4.97 9.38
CA GLN A 56 -14.11 3.56 9.68
C GLN A 56 -13.04 3.31 10.75
N LEU A 57 -13.35 2.40 11.66
CA LEU A 57 -12.43 1.73 12.55
C LEU A 57 -12.12 0.37 11.95
N ILE A 58 -10.84 0.05 11.88
CA ILE A 58 -10.32 -1.19 11.33
C ILE A 58 -9.59 -1.93 12.42
N GLU A 59 -9.82 -3.24 12.51
CA GLU A 59 -9.02 -4.16 13.32
C GLU A 59 -8.55 -5.31 12.41
N TRP A 60 -7.25 -5.62 12.43
CA TRP A 60 -6.69 -6.58 11.48
C TRP A 60 -5.39 -7.23 11.96
N SER A 61 -5.05 -8.37 11.34
CA SER A 61 -3.68 -8.90 11.28
C SER A 61 -3.02 -8.47 9.97
N ASN A 62 -1.76 -8.03 10.00
CA ASN A 62 -1.03 -7.59 8.82
C ASN A 62 -0.76 -8.69 7.78
N ASN A 63 -0.98 -9.97 8.14
CA ASN A 63 -0.83 -11.11 7.21
C ASN A 63 -2.15 -11.48 6.50
N THR A 64 -3.16 -10.60 6.52
CA THR A 64 -4.43 -10.80 5.79
C THR A 64 -4.34 -10.13 4.43
N GLY A 65 -4.64 -10.86 3.35
CA GLY A 65 -4.56 -10.34 1.97
C GLY A 65 -3.12 -10.16 1.46
N THR A 66 -2.94 -9.46 0.35
CA THR A 66 -1.61 -9.23 -0.24
C THR A 66 -0.75 -8.35 0.66
N HIS A 67 0.41 -8.85 1.08
CA HIS A 67 1.27 -8.16 2.04
C HIS A 67 2.75 -8.45 1.83
N LEU A 68 3.58 -7.53 2.31
CA LEU A 68 5.02 -7.72 2.43
C LEU A 68 5.30 -8.31 3.81
N VAL A 69 6.15 -9.32 3.85
CA VAL A 69 6.72 -9.89 5.08
C VAL A 69 8.14 -9.35 5.23
N GLY A 70 8.35 -8.50 6.23
CA GLY A 70 9.65 -7.94 6.55
C GLY A 70 10.51 -8.89 7.38
N PRO A 71 11.81 -8.57 7.54
CA PRO A 71 12.73 -9.43 8.29
C PRO A 71 12.37 -9.53 9.77
N ARG A 72 11.60 -8.56 10.32
CA ARG A 72 11.06 -8.63 11.67
C ARG A 72 10.07 -9.77 11.90
N ALA A 73 9.48 -10.34 10.85
CA ALA A 73 8.63 -11.52 10.99
C ALA A 73 9.42 -12.70 11.56
N PHE A 74 10.70 -12.78 11.22
CA PHE A 74 11.58 -13.88 11.60
C PHE A 74 12.64 -13.49 12.63
N HIS A 75 12.97 -12.21 12.74
CA HIS A 75 14.01 -11.73 13.64
C HIS A 75 13.60 -10.41 14.31
N SER A 76 13.18 -10.47 15.58
CA SER A 76 12.58 -9.33 16.30
C SER A 76 13.41 -8.02 16.29
N GLY A 77 14.74 -8.11 16.22
CA GLY A 77 15.63 -6.95 16.17
C GLY A 77 15.98 -6.44 14.76
N ALA A 78 15.33 -6.96 13.71
CA ALA A 78 15.63 -6.56 12.34
C ALA A 78 14.99 -5.21 11.96
N ARG A 79 15.26 -4.73 10.74
CA ARG A 79 14.74 -3.46 10.20
C ARG A 79 13.20 -3.42 10.14
N ALA A 80 12.61 -2.23 10.33
CA ALA A 80 11.16 -2.03 10.17
C ALA A 80 10.74 -2.09 8.70
N ILE A 81 9.44 -2.23 8.45
CA ILE A 81 8.89 -2.04 7.10
C ILE A 81 9.16 -0.60 6.60
N ALA A 82 9.00 0.41 7.48
CA ALA A 82 9.28 1.82 7.17
C ALA A 82 10.72 2.11 6.74
N ASP A 83 11.66 1.27 7.16
CA ASP A 83 13.11 1.42 6.92
C ASP A 83 13.57 0.72 5.64
N ILE A 84 12.70 -0.04 4.97
CA ILE A 84 13.04 -0.73 3.72
C ILE A 84 13.06 0.31 2.59
N PRO A 85 14.21 0.50 1.91
CA PRO A 85 14.31 1.46 0.82
C PRO A 85 13.50 1.00 -0.39
N LEU A 86 12.97 1.94 -1.18
CA LEU A 86 12.21 1.61 -2.40
C LEU A 86 13.04 0.76 -3.39
N GLY A 87 14.36 0.90 -3.42
CA GLY A 87 15.25 0.09 -4.28
C GLY A 87 15.30 -1.41 -3.93
N ASP A 88 14.92 -1.79 -2.70
CA ASP A 88 14.76 -3.20 -2.29
C ASP A 88 13.35 -3.73 -2.63
N LEU A 89 12.39 -2.82 -2.76
CA LEU A 89 10.98 -3.10 -3.02
C LEU A 89 10.60 -3.05 -4.50
N CYS A 90 11.46 -2.43 -5.33
CA CYS A 90 11.24 -2.19 -6.74
C CYS A 90 12.46 -2.61 -7.56
N GLY A 91 12.23 -3.14 -8.76
CA GLY A 91 13.30 -3.43 -9.69
C GLY A 91 12.90 -4.42 -10.78
N GLU A 92 13.89 -4.81 -11.58
CA GLU A 92 13.72 -5.91 -12.51
C GLU A 92 13.38 -7.21 -11.78
N GLY A 93 12.51 -7.99 -12.37
CA GLY A 93 12.15 -9.29 -11.85
C GLY A 93 11.44 -10.15 -12.86
N VAL A 94 11.22 -11.41 -12.50
CA VAL A 94 10.55 -12.39 -13.35
C VAL A 94 9.37 -13.00 -12.62
N VAL A 95 8.29 -13.23 -13.35
CA VAL A 95 7.15 -14.01 -12.90
C VAL A 95 7.29 -15.40 -13.52
N VAL A 96 7.60 -16.40 -12.69
CA VAL A 96 7.70 -17.79 -13.15
C VAL A 96 6.39 -18.51 -12.91
N ASP A 97 5.94 -19.28 -13.90
CA ASP A 97 4.73 -20.10 -13.81
C ASP A 97 5.08 -21.56 -13.66
N ILE A 98 4.95 -22.09 -12.45
CA ILE A 98 5.18 -23.52 -12.14
C ILE A 98 3.86 -24.26 -11.87
N SER A 99 2.72 -23.63 -12.16
CA SER A 99 1.38 -24.15 -11.84
C SER A 99 1.06 -25.51 -12.47
N ASP A 100 1.72 -25.86 -13.57
CA ASP A 100 1.62 -27.15 -14.24
C ASP A 100 2.51 -28.25 -13.64
N ALA A 101 3.50 -27.89 -12.82
CA ALA A 101 4.48 -28.81 -12.26
C ALA A 101 4.37 -28.99 -10.74
N VAL A 102 3.41 -28.33 -10.11
CA VAL A 102 3.15 -28.44 -8.66
C VAL A 102 1.72 -28.89 -8.39
N SER A 103 1.53 -29.48 -7.22
CA SER A 103 0.22 -29.90 -6.70
C SER A 103 0.28 -29.86 -5.17
N ASP A 104 -0.80 -30.29 -4.51
CA ASP A 104 -0.93 -30.19 -3.05
C ASP A 104 0.31 -30.75 -2.33
N TYR A 105 0.95 -29.95 -1.48
CA TYR A 105 2.16 -30.30 -0.72
C TYR A 105 3.42 -30.60 -1.55
N SER A 106 3.45 -30.23 -2.83
CA SER A 106 4.67 -30.38 -3.64
C SER A 106 5.79 -29.45 -3.14
N LEU A 107 7.03 -29.91 -3.29
CA LEU A 107 8.21 -29.06 -3.19
C LEU A 107 8.58 -28.53 -4.58
N TYR A 108 8.84 -27.22 -4.70
CA TYR A 108 9.41 -26.62 -5.91
C TYR A 108 10.90 -26.33 -5.73
N THR A 109 11.68 -26.56 -6.77
CA THR A 109 13.15 -26.44 -6.73
C THR A 109 13.64 -25.28 -7.60
N PRO A 110 14.88 -24.78 -7.40
CA PRO A 110 15.53 -23.85 -8.31
C PRO A 110 15.54 -24.31 -9.77
N GLU A 111 15.74 -25.61 -10.02
CA GLU A 111 15.77 -26.17 -11.37
C GLU A 111 14.41 -26.04 -12.07
N MET A 112 13.30 -26.22 -11.35
CA MET A 112 11.96 -26.01 -11.90
C MET A 112 11.75 -24.57 -12.36
N ILE A 113 12.38 -23.61 -11.67
CA ILE A 113 12.28 -22.18 -11.96
C ILE A 113 13.17 -21.82 -13.15
N GLU A 114 14.45 -22.20 -13.10
CA GLU A 114 15.44 -21.88 -14.13
C GLU A 114 15.16 -22.61 -15.46
N ALA A 115 14.41 -23.71 -15.43
CA ALA A 115 13.91 -24.36 -16.65
C ALA A 115 12.90 -23.52 -17.44
N ARG A 116 12.29 -22.49 -16.82
CA ARG A 116 11.21 -21.67 -17.40
C ARG A 116 11.61 -20.23 -17.64
N VAL A 117 12.41 -19.66 -16.74
CA VAL A 117 12.85 -18.27 -16.80
C VAL A 117 14.30 -18.15 -16.40
N THR A 118 14.99 -17.12 -16.90
CA THR A 118 16.34 -16.79 -16.41
C THR A 118 16.24 -15.84 -15.22
N VAL A 119 16.70 -16.30 -14.05
CA VAL A 119 16.78 -15.50 -12.82
C VAL A 119 18.16 -14.87 -12.69
N LYS A 120 18.21 -13.54 -12.74
CA LYS A 120 19.45 -12.75 -12.64
C LYS A 120 19.73 -12.37 -11.18
N PRO A 121 21.00 -12.09 -10.83
CA PRO A 121 21.30 -11.60 -9.51
C PRO A 121 20.60 -10.27 -9.19
N GLY A 122 20.02 -10.16 -8.00
CA GLY A 122 19.29 -8.94 -7.59
C GLY A 122 17.86 -8.84 -8.14
N ASP A 123 17.35 -9.85 -8.85
CA ASP A 123 15.97 -9.87 -9.32
C ASP A 123 14.97 -9.93 -8.15
N ILE A 124 13.77 -9.42 -8.42
CA ILE A 124 12.55 -9.82 -7.72
C ILE A 124 11.99 -11.07 -8.41
N LEU A 125 11.69 -12.13 -7.66
CA LEU A 125 11.13 -13.36 -8.20
C LEU A 125 9.69 -13.52 -7.72
N ILE A 126 8.72 -13.55 -8.62
CA ILE A 126 7.33 -13.92 -8.30
C ILE A 126 7.08 -15.34 -8.80
N ILE A 127 6.57 -16.21 -7.93
CA ILE A 127 6.27 -17.61 -8.23
C ILE A 127 4.75 -17.75 -8.32
N ASN A 128 4.26 -17.99 -9.53
CA ASN A 128 2.88 -18.40 -9.78
C ASN A 128 2.79 -19.93 -9.65
N THR A 129 2.21 -20.39 -8.55
CA THR A 129 1.91 -21.80 -8.30
C THR A 129 0.52 -22.18 -8.81
N GLY A 130 -0.30 -21.20 -9.20
CA GLY A 130 -1.70 -21.39 -9.56
C GLY A 130 -2.62 -21.60 -8.36
N TYR A 131 -2.15 -21.36 -7.14
CA TYR A 131 -2.95 -21.50 -5.91
C TYR A 131 -3.75 -20.25 -5.59
N HIS A 132 -3.47 -19.11 -6.24
CA HIS A 132 -4.33 -17.93 -6.15
C HIS A 132 -5.77 -18.22 -6.61
N LYS A 133 -6.02 -19.29 -7.39
CA LYS A 133 -7.37 -19.79 -7.72
C LYS A 133 -8.22 -20.14 -6.49
N TYR A 134 -7.60 -20.40 -5.34
CA TYR A 134 -8.27 -20.61 -4.06
C TYR A 134 -8.45 -19.31 -3.26
N GLY A 135 -8.04 -18.17 -3.80
CA GLY A 135 -8.31 -16.86 -3.23
C GLY A 135 -9.81 -16.63 -3.05
N TRP A 136 -10.15 -15.87 -2.01
CA TRP A 136 -11.55 -15.57 -1.68
C TRP A 136 -12.28 -14.87 -2.84
N ASP A 137 -11.56 -14.05 -3.60
CA ASP A 137 -12.04 -13.24 -4.72
C ASP A 137 -12.14 -14.00 -6.05
N GLN A 138 -11.81 -15.30 -6.07
CA GLN A 138 -11.88 -16.15 -7.26
C GLN A 138 -13.18 -16.96 -7.35
N PRO A 139 -13.52 -17.55 -8.52
CA PRO A 139 -14.57 -18.55 -8.62
C PRO A 139 -14.28 -19.81 -7.79
N ASP A 140 -15.32 -20.57 -7.48
CA ASP A 140 -15.18 -21.86 -6.79
C ASP A 140 -14.47 -22.91 -7.67
N VAL A 141 -13.57 -23.68 -7.06
CA VAL A 141 -12.91 -24.83 -7.70
C VAL A 141 -13.71 -26.10 -7.41
N ARG A 142 -14.21 -26.76 -8.44
CA ARG A 142 -14.93 -28.04 -8.30
C ARG A 142 -13.96 -29.18 -7.98
N ASN A 143 -14.25 -29.91 -6.91
CA ASN A 143 -13.47 -31.08 -6.51
C ASN A 143 -14.43 -32.22 -6.09
N PRO A 144 -14.58 -33.30 -6.89
CA PRO A 144 -15.42 -34.44 -6.54
C PRO A 144 -15.01 -35.18 -5.27
N ALA A 145 -13.73 -35.09 -4.86
CA ALA A 145 -13.22 -35.68 -3.63
C ALA A 145 -13.47 -34.80 -2.40
N ALA A 146 -13.84 -33.53 -2.58
CA ALA A 146 -14.17 -32.63 -1.48
C ALA A 146 -15.62 -32.81 -1.01
N GLN A 147 -15.83 -32.59 0.28
CA GLN A 147 -17.17 -32.59 0.86
C GLN A 147 -18.01 -31.48 0.20
N GLY A 148 -19.14 -31.86 -0.40
CA GLY A 148 -20.00 -30.90 -1.13
C GLY A 148 -19.55 -30.62 -2.57
N GLY A 149 -18.52 -31.30 -3.09
CA GLY A 149 -18.11 -31.19 -4.50
C GLY A 149 -17.38 -29.89 -4.86
N VAL A 150 -16.96 -29.11 -3.86
CA VAL A 150 -16.24 -27.84 -4.00
C VAL A 150 -15.03 -27.86 -3.07
N GLU A 151 -13.88 -27.42 -3.57
CA GLU A 151 -12.66 -27.32 -2.77
C GLU A 151 -12.82 -26.28 -1.67
N ASN A 152 -12.37 -26.61 -0.46
CA ASN A 152 -12.32 -25.61 0.59
C ASN A 152 -11.14 -24.66 0.30
N LYS A 153 -11.49 -23.42 -0.03
CA LYS A 153 -10.55 -22.36 -0.40
C LYS A 153 -9.46 -22.16 0.62
N GLU A 154 -9.79 -22.02 1.91
CA GLU A 154 -8.79 -21.80 2.96
C GLU A 154 -7.82 -22.97 3.11
N PHE A 155 -8.32 -24.22 3.00
CA PHE A 155 -7.45 -25.40 3.04
C PHE A 155 -6.53 -25.44 1.82
N GLY A 156 -7.07 -25.27 0.61
CA GLY A 156 -6.25 -25.21 -0.60
C GLY A 156 -5.19 -24.12 -0.50
N TYR A 157 -5.61 -22.92 -0.09
CA TYR A 157 -4.81 -21.70 -0.11
C TYR A 157 -3.73 -21.63 0.97
N TYR A 158 -4.01 -22.04 2.21
CA TYR A 158 -3.07 -21.95 3.34
C TYR A 158 -2.44 -23.28 3.74
N LEU A 159 -3.11 -24.42 3.54
CA LEU A 159 -2.66 -25.70 4.11
C LEU A 159 -2.05 -26.63 3.07
N ARG A 160 -2.53 -26.58 1.83
CA ARG A 160 -2.13 -27.52 0.78
C ARG A 160 -1.22 -26.93 -0.28
N HIS A 161 -1.03 -25.62 -0.30
CA HIS A 161 -0.19 -25.00 -1.31
C HIS A 161 1.24 -25.59 -1.34
N PRO A 162 1.87 -25.66 -2.52
CA PRO A 162 3.25 -26.10 -2.63
C PRO A 162 4.18 -25.09 -1.98
N GLY A 163 5.40 -25.52 -1.71
CA GLY A 163 6.42 -24.70 -1.05
C GLY A 163 7.83 -25.03 -1.53
N PRO A 164 8.82 -24.25 -1.09
CA PRO A 164 10.20 -24.42 -1.53
C PRO A 164 10.83 -25.72 -1.01
N ALA A 165 11.64 -26.34 -1.84
CA ALA A 165 12.57 -27.39 -1.44
C ALA A 165 13.70 -26.82 -0.53
N PRO A 166 14.40 -27.65 0.26
CA PRO A 166 15.38 -27.17 1.27
C PRO A 166 16.48 -26.26 0.72
N GLU A 167 16.93 -26.50 -0.50
CA GLU A 167 18.00 -25.75 -1.17
C GLU A 167 17.55 -24.39 -1.72
N PHE A 168 16.24 -24.16 -1.86
CA PHE A 168 15.70 -23.00 -2.57
C PHE A 168 16.11 -21.67 -1.94
N PHE A 169 15.97 -21.52 -0.62
CA PHE A 169 16.33 -20.27 0.03
C PHE A 169 17.83 -20.01 -0.03
N GLN A 170 18.67 -21.04 0.06
CA GLN A 170 20.11 -20.87 -0.13
C GLN A 170 20.43 -20.43 -1.57
N TRP A 171 19.81 -21.04 -2.57
CA TRP A 171 19.92 -20.60 -3.97
C TRP A 171 19.49 -19.14 -4.16
N ALA A 172 18.38 -18.72 -3.53
CA ALA A 172 17.90 -17.34 -3.59
C ALA A 172 18.90 -16.36 -2.96
N LEU A 173 19.54 -16.74 -1.85
CA LEU A 173 20.60 -15.97 -1.21
C LEU A 173 21.85 -15.87 -2.11
N ASP A 174 22.24 -16.97 -2.76
CA ASP A 174 23.39 -17.01 -3.68
C ASP A 174 23.14 -16.15 -4.92
N LYS A 175 21.90 -16.14 -5.42
CA LYS A 175 21.42 -15.22 -6.46
C LYS A 175 21.25 -13.79 -5.95
N LYS A 176 21.36 -13.53 -4.64
CA LYS A 176 21.13 -12.21 -4.05
C LYS A 176 19.77 -11.64 -4.45
N LEU A 177 18.73 -12.48 -4.49
CA LEU A 177 17.38 -12.00 -4.78
C LEU A 177 16.99 -10.95 -3.75
N LYS A 178 16.29 -9.91 -4.19
CA LYS A 178 15.81 -8.85 -3.29
C LYS A 178 14.56 -9.31 -2.54
N LEU A 179 13.65 -9.93 -3.29
CA LEU A 179 12.31 -10.26 -2.83
C LEU A 179 11.80 -11.51 -3.56
N ILE A 180 11.11 -12.38 -2.81
CA ILE A 180 10.36 -13.51 -3.35
C ILE A 180 8.87 -13.30 -3.11
N GLY A 181 8.08 -13.23 -4.17
CA GLY A 181 6.63 -13.15 -4.14
C GLY A 181 5.98 -14.51 -4.43
N VAL A 182 4.88 -14.83 -3.76
CA VAL A 182 4.07 -16.04 -4.04
C VAL A 182 2.59 -15.74 -4.12
N ASP A 183 1.88 -16.52 -4.92
CA ASP A 183 0.44 -16.39 -5.18
C ASP A 183 -0.44 -17.19 -4.20
N CYS A 184 0.14 -17.63 -3.07
CA CYS A 184 -0.51 -18.49 -2.08
C CYS A 184 -0.32 -17.95 -0.66
N GLY A 185 -0.82 -18.71 0.33
CA GLY A 185 -0.93 -18.28 1.71
C GLY A 185 0.39 -17.97 2.42
N SER A 186 1.51 -18.56 2.01
CA SER A 186 2.84 -18.21 2.52
C SER A 186 3.96 -18.60 1.56
N ALA A 187 5.11 -17.91 1.64
CA ALA A 187 6.28 -18.22 0.80
C ALA A 187 7.05 -19.46 1.27
N GLU A 188 6.84 -19.88 2.52
CA GLU A 188 7.34 -21.12 3.06
C GLU A 188 6.41 -22.28 2.72
N HIS A 189 6.88 -23.52 2.81
CA HIS A 189 5.97 -24.66 2.72
C HIS A 189 5.07 -24.65 3.98
N PRO A 190 3.75 -24.89 3.89
CA PRO A 190 2.86 -24.78 5.04
C PRO A 190 3.23 -25.78 6.15
N MET A 191 3.79 -26.92 5.77
CA MET A 191 4.34 -27.92 6.72
C MET A 191 5.70 -27.56 7.35
N ASN A 192 6.28 -26.41 7.00
CA ASN A 192 7.41 -25.80 7.69
C ASN A 192 7.00 -24.64 8.62
N THR A 193 5.71 -24.55 8.91
CA THR A 193 5.13 -23.56 9.83
C THR A 193 4.44 -24.29 11.00
N ASN A 194 3.83 -23.51 11.91
CA ASN A 194 2.98 -24.06 12.97
C ASN A 194 1.73 -24.82 12.45
N LEU A 195 1.34 -24.66 11.18
CA LEU A 195 0.16 -25.31 10.61
C LEU A 195 0.25 -26.84 10.66
N ARG A 196 1.45 -27.42 10.59
CA ARG A 196 1.63 -28.88 10.70
C ARG A 196 1.12 -29.44 12.03
N TYR A 197 1.18 -28.66 13.10
CA TYR A 197 0.70 -29.04 14.42
C TYR A 197 -0.78 -28.73 14.60
N MET A 198 -1.25 -27.62 14.03
CA MET A 198 -2.67 -27.26 14.05
C MET A 198 -3.52 -28.23 13.21
N HIS A 199 -2.94 -28.79 12.15
CA HIS A 199 -3.61 -29.66 11.18
C HIS A 199 -2.83 -30.96 10.94
N ALA A 200 -2.63 -31.75 12.01
CA ALA A 200 -1.85 -32.99 11.97
C ALA A 200 -2.28 -33.97 10.85
N ARG A 201 -3.58 -34.05 10.53
CA ARG A 201 -4.07 -34.90 9.42
C ARG A 201 -3.60 -34.44 8.05
N GLU A 202 -3.47 -33.13 7.83
CA GLU A 202 -2.90 -32.62 6.57
C GLU A 202 -1.40 -32.83 6.53
N PHE A 203 -0.71 -32.72 7.68
CA PHE A 203 0.70 -33.08 7.80
C PHE A 203 0.97 -34.55 7.49
N GLU A 204 0.15 -35.48 8.01
CA GLU A 204 0.26 -36.91 7.69
C GLU A 204 0.16 -37.19 6.18
N LYS A 205 -0.72 -36.46 5.47
CA LYS A 205 -0.85 -36.56 4.00
C LYS A 205 0.40 -36.01 3.30
N ALA A 206 0.87 -34.84 3.72
CA ALA A 206 2.07 -34.23 3.17
C ALA A 206 3.30 -35.12 3.39
N GLU A 207 3.47 -35.67 4.60
CA GLU A 207 4.55 -36.60 4.94
C GLU A 207 4.46 -37.90 4.13
N SER A 208 3.25 -38.45 3.97
CA SER A 208 3.04 -39.64 3.13
C SER A 208 3.43 -39.38 1.67
N LYS A 209 3.02 -38.24 1.11
CA LYS A 209 3.42 -37.83 -0.25
C LYS A 209 4.95 -37.65 -0.34
N LEU A 210 5.55 -37.00 0.64
CA LEU A 210 6.99 -36.78 0.69
C LEU A 210 7.78 -38.10 0.72
N ARG A 211 7.36 -39.05 1.56
CA ARG A 211 7.96 -40.40 1.63
C ARG A 211 7.85 -41.15 0.31
N GLN A 212 6.71 -41.05 -0.37
CA GLN A 212 6.51 -41.70 -1.68
C GLN A 212 7.40 -41.09 -2.77
N THR A 213 7.61 -39.78 -2.74
CA THR A 213 8.31 -39.04 -3.79
C THR A 213 9.82 -38.91 -3.56
N HIS A 214 10.27 -38.90 -2.30
CA HIS A 214 11.66 -38.64 -1.92
C HIS A 214 12.28 -39.72 -1.02
N GLY A 215 11.49 -40.68 -0.51
CA GLY A 215 11.97 -41.75 0.36
C GLY A 215 12.38 -41.30 1.76
N LYS A 216 12.06 -40.07 2.17
CA LYS A 216 12.47 -39.45 3.45
C LYS A 216 11.27 -38.90 4.22
N THR A 217 11.45 -38.77 5.53
CA THR A 217 10.53 -38.05 6.42
C THR A 217 10.61 -36.54 6.22
N TRP A 218 9.64 -35.79 6.74
CA TRP A 218 9.65 -34.33 6.66
C TRP A 218 10.87 -33.72 7.35
N ASP A 219 11.16 -34.15 8.59
CA ASP A 219 12.27 -33.61 9.38
C ASP A 219 13.65 -34.12 8.90
N GLU A 220 13.70 -35.19 8.09
CA GLU A 220 14.94 -35.59 7.38
C GLU A 220 15.27 -34.67 6.19
N ILE A 221 14.25 -34.09 5.56
CA ILE A 221 14.40 -33.14 4.45
C ILE A 221 14.54 -31.71 4.98
N PHE A 222 13.79 -31.37 6.03
CA PHE A 222 13.83 -30.08 6.71
C PHE A 222 14.24 -30.25 8.18
N PRO A 223 15.53 -30.50 8.49
CA PRO A 223 15.98 -30.59 9.87
C PRO A 223 15.62 -29.31 10.64
N PRO A 224 14.81 -29.37 11.72
CA PRO A 224 14.21 -28.18 12.33
C PRO A 224 15.21 -27.10 12.74
N GLU A 225 16.35 -27.48 13.33
CA GLU A 225 17.42 -26.56 13.72
C GLU A 225 18.04 -25.83 12.54
N GLN A 226 18.32 -26.56 11.45
CA GLN A 226 18.95 -26.00 10.26
C GLN A 226 17.98 -25.09 9.53
N TYR A 227 16.72 -25.52 9.40
CA TYR A 227 15.68 -24.73 8.75
C TYR A 227 15.38 -23.45 9.55
N HIS A 228 15.24 -23.55 10.87
CA HIS A 228 15.08 -22.38 11.75
C HIS A 228 16.28 -21.43 11.62
N HIS A 229 17.52 -21.94 11.66
CA HIS A 229 18.70 -21.09 11.49
C HIS A 229 18.69 -20.37 10.12
N LEU A 230 18.33 -21.06 9.04
CA LEU A 230 18.22 -20.48 7.71
C LEU A 230 17.16 -19.37 7.66
N THR A 231 15.92 -19.64 8.10
CA THR A 231 14.80 -18.71 7.95
C THR A 231 14.76 -17.60 9.01
N HIS A 232 15.22 -17.87 10.23
CA HIS A 232 15.16 -16.93 11.36
C HIS A 232 16.46 -16.18 11.66
N VAL A 233 17.59 -16.64 11.11
CA VAL A 233 18.89 -15.99 11.34
C VAL A 233 19.54 -15.55 10.03
N VAL A 234 19.71 -16.44 9.06
CA VAL A 234 20.47 -16.14 7.84
C VAL A 234 19.67 -15.25 6.90
N MET A 235 18.45 -15.67 6.54
CA MET A 235 17.59 -14.96 5.60
C MET A 235 17.29 -13.51 6.04
N PRO A 236 16.85 -13.23 7.28
CA PRO A 236 16.49 -11.88 7.68
C PRO A 236 17.71 -10.93 7.72
N LYS A 237 18.90 -11.47 8.03
CA LYS A 237 20.17 -10.70 8.02
C LYS A 237 20.67 -10.40 6.62
N SER A 238 20.34 -11.22 5.63
CA SER A 238 20.70 -10.98 4.23
C SER A 238 19.93 -9.80 3.61
N GLY A 239 18.78 -9.45 4.20
CA GLY A 239 17.86 -8.46 3.66
C GLY A 239 16.80 -9.02 2.70
N LEU A 240 16.83 -10.32 2.38
CA LEU A 240 15.81 -10.98 1.54
C LEU A 240 14.41 -10.77 2.11
N LEU A 241 13.52 -10.25 1.27
CA LEU A 241 12.11 -9.96 1.59
C LEU A 241 11.18 -11.02 1.00
N LEU A 242 9.99 -11.15 1.57
CA LEU A 242 8.94 -11.99 1.01
C LEU A 242 7.67 -11.16 0.76
N ALA A 243 6.90 -11.50 -0.26
CA ALA A 243 5.55 -10.99 -0.47
C ALA A 243 4.60 -12.17 -0.65
N GLU A 244 3.50 -12.16 0.10
CA GLU A 244 2.59 -13.30 0.18
C GLU A 244 1.21 -12.88 -0.29
N SER A 245 0.41 -13.87 -0.72
CA SER A 245 -0.94 -13.67 -1.23
C SER A 245 -1.04 -12.72 -2.43
N LEU A 246 -0.15 -12.86 -3.41
CA LEU A 246 -0.28 -12.19 -4.70
C LEU A 246 -1.41 -12.84 -5.53
N GLY A 247 -1.93 -12.10 -6.52
CA GLY A 247 -3.00 -12.57 -7.39
C GLY A 247 -3.28 -11.60 -8.52
N GLY A 248 -4.56 -11.30 -8.78
CA GLY A 248 -4.95 -10.35 -9.81
C GLY A 248 -4.54 -10.80 -11.21
N GLN A 249 -3.67 -10.03 -11.87
CA GLN A 249 -3.24 -10.26 -13.25
C GLN A 249 -1.94 -11.07 -13.34
N ILE A 250 -1.57 -11.82 -12.31
CA ILE A 250 -0.34 -12.63 -12.27
C ILE A 250 -0.20 -13.57 -13.49
N GLU A 251 -1.31 -14.15 -13.96
CA GLU A 251 -1.30 -15.04 -15.12
C GLU A 251 -0.93 -14.34 -16.45
N ALA A 252 -1.12 -13.02 -16.54
CA ALA A 252 -0.77 -12.25 -17.72
C ALA A 252 0.76 -12.13 -17.91
N LEU A 253 1.53 -12.39 -16.83
CA LEU A 253 2.98 -12.29 -16.79
C LEU A 253 3.68 -13.65 -16.75
N ARG A 254 2.97 -14.76 -17.00
CA ARG A 254 3.55 -16.12 -16.94
C ARG A 254 4.84 -16.22 -17.74
N ASN A 255 5.91 -16.60 -17.05
CA ASN A 255 7.26 -16.77 -17.58
C ASN A 255 7.85 -15.52 -18.25
N GLN A 256 7.42 -14.33 -17.82
CA GLN A 256 7.87 -13.05 -18.38
C GLN A 256 8.64 -12.21 -17.36
N ARG A 257 9.47 -11.34 -17.91
CA ARG A 257 10.17 -10.29 -17.15
C ARG A 257 9.33 -9.02 -17.10
N ALA A 258 9.44 -8.31 -15.98
CA ALA A 258 8.82 -7.01 -15.77
C ALA A 258 9.63 -6.17 -14.79
N TRP A 259 9.31 -4.88 -14.71
CA TRP A 259 9.68 -4.05 -13.57
C TRP A 259 8.63 -4.25 -12.48
N ILE A 260 9.00 -4.90 -11.38
CA ILE A 260 8.10 -5.27 -10.29
C ILE A 260 8.24 -4.26 -9.16
N MET A 261 7.11 -3.89 -8.54
CA MET A 261 7.05 -2.94 -7.44
C MET A 261 6.10 -3.47 -6.35
N VAL A 262 6.64 -3.67 -5.15
CA VAL A 262 5.90 -4.11 -3.95
C VAL A 262 5.85 -2.94 -2.98
N HIS A 263 4.71 -2.26 -2.90
CA HIS A 263 4.59 -1.05 -2.09
C HIS A 263 3.81 -1.30 -0.80
N PRO A 264 4.50 -1.62 0.31
CA PRO A 264 3.88 -1.72 1.63
C PRO A 264 3.54 -0.35 2.20
N ILE A 265 2.56 -0.34 3.09
CA ILE A 265 2.40 0.77 4.06
C ILE A 265 3.69 0.85 4.90
N PRO A 266 4.35 2.02 5.02
CA PRO A 266 5.65 2.16 5.68
C PRO A 266 5.54 2.12 7.21
N TYR A 267 5.22 0.94 7.74
CA TYR A 267 4.91 0.72 9.14
C TYR A 267 6.16 0.61 10.03
N MET A 268 6.13 1.24 11.21
CA MET A 268 7.28 1.30 12.11
C MET A 268 7.33 0.17 13.13
N GLU A 269 6.20 -0.32 13.65
CA GLU A 269 6.19 -1.24 14.79
C GLU A 269 6.00 -2.70 14.43
N VAL A 270 5.54 -3.00 13.21
CA VAL A 270 5.07 -4.34 12.81
C VAL A 270 6.07 -5.07 11.93
N GLU A 271 5.84 -6.37 11.79
CA GLU A 271 6.66 -7.31 11.04
C GLU A 271 6.32 -7.43 9.55
N SER A 272 5.09 -7.09 9.19
CA SER A 272 4.52 -7.21 7.85
C SER A 272 3.54 -6.06 7.64
N ALA A 273 3.22 -5.76 6.39
CA ALA A 273 2.25 -4.72 6.06
C ALA A 273 1.54 -5.02 4.74
N TRP A 274 0.25 -4.69 4.69
CA TRP A 274 -0.51 -4.71 3.45
C TRP A 274 0.24 -3.95 2.35
N SER A 275 0.24 -4.53 1.15
CA SER A 275 1.06 -4.06 0.04
C SER A 275 0.29 -4.07 -1.27
N ARG A 276 0.37 -2.97 -2.02
CA ARG A 276 -0.09 -2.97 -3.42
C ARG A 276 1.08 -3.41 -4.29
N VAL A 277 0.90 -4.54 -4.97
CA VAL A 277 1.91 -5.12 -5.87
C VAL A 277 1.51 -4.83 -7.31
N SER A 278 2.45 -4.30 -8.07
CA SER A 278 2.26 -4.02 -9.49
C SER A 278 3.48 -4.40 -10.30
N ALA A 279 3.28 -4.59 -11.60
CA ALA A 279 4.35 -4.82 -12.55
C ALA A 279 4.16 -3.96 -13.80
N ILE A 280 5.27 -3.60 -14.44
CA ILE A 280 5.29 -2.76 -15.63
C ILE A 280 6.11 -3.45 -16.72
N GLN A 281 5.54 -3.53 -17.92
CA GLN A 281 6.25 -3.90 -19.15
C GLN A 281 6.31 -2.72 -20.13
N PRO A 282 7.31 -2.68 -21.02
CA PRO A 282 7.42 -1.63 -22.02
C PRO A 282 6.16 -1.52 -22.91
N PRO A 283 5.82 -0.32 -23.38
CA PRO A 283 4.84 -0.17 -24.45
C PRO A 283 5.33 -0.82 -25.74
N ASP A 284 4.39 -1.10 -26.65
CA ASP A 284 4.72 -1.65 -27.96
C ASP A 284 5.72 -0.74 -28.71
N GLY A 285 6.74 -1.34 -29.31
CA GLY A 285 7.80 -0.63 -30.03
C GLY A 285 8.99 -0.16 -29.18
N THR A 286 8.95 -0.34 -27.84
CA THR A 286 10.10 -0.08 -26.96
C THR A 286 10.75 -1.40 -26.54
N SER A 287 12.09 -1.50 -26.62
CA SER A 287 12.79 -2.70 -26.19
C SER A 287 12.77 -2.84 -24.65
N GLU A 288 12.72 -4.08 -24.16
CA GLU A 288 12.79 -4.38 -22.73
C GLU A 288 14.07 -3.83 -22.08
N ALA A 289 15.21 -3.99 -22.75
CA ALA A 289 16.50 -3.55 -22.26
C ALA A 289 16.57 -2.02 -22.09
N ASP A 290 16.08 -1.27 -23.08
CA ASP A 290 16.05 0.21 -23.03
C ASP A 290 15.07 0.69 -21.96
N PHE A 291 13.89 0.07 -21.88
CA PHE A 291 12.89 0.43 -20.88
C PHE A 291 13.43 0.22 -19.46
N PHE A 292 14.02 -0.94 -19.16
CA PHE A 292 14.60 -1.17 -17.83
C PHE A 292 15.84 -0.32 -17.56
N ALA A 293 16.64 0.03 -18.58
CA ALA A 293 17.70 1.00 -18.42
C ALA A 293 17.18 2.37 -17.98
N LEU A 294 16.08 2.83 -18.58
CA LEU A 294 15.41 4.06 -18.19
C LEU A 294 14.86 3.95 -16.76
N MET A 295 14.17 2.87 -16.41
CA MET A 295 13.64 2.65 -15.06
C MET A 295 14.74 2.64 -13.99
N ARG A 296 15.90 2.01 -14.25
CA ARG A 296 17.06 2.04 -13.34
C ARG A 296 17.62 3.44 -13.16
N SER A 297 17.57 4.26 -14.20
CA SER A 297 18.05 5.64 -14.16
C SER A 297 17.00 6.63 -13.64
N ALA A 298 15.75 6.24 -13.41
CA ALA A 298 14.71 7.17 -12.97
C ALA A 298 14.93 7.62 -11.52
N GLN A 299 14.75 8.91 -11.27
CA GLN A 299 14.61 9.42 -9.91
C GLN A 299 13.26 8.96 -9.36
N THR A 300 13.28 8.31 -8.20
CA THR A 300 12.09 7.84 -7.50
C THR A 300 11.98 8.57 -6.17
N PHE A 301 10.83 9.18 -5.90
CA PHE A 301 10.59 9.97 -4.69
C PHE A 301 9.46 9.33 -3.87
N ASP A 302 9.71 9.05 -2.60
CA ASP A 302 8.72 8.56 -1.65
C ASP A 302 8.07 9.70 -0.88
N MET A 303 6.78 9.95 -1.12
CA MET A 303 6.03 11.03 -0.46
C MET A 303 5.28 10.56 0.79
N SER A 304 5.51 9.34 1.26
CA SER A 304 4.71 8.73 2.33
C SER A 304 5.43 8.78 3.66
N VAL A 305 4.89 9.50 4.65
CA VAL A 305 5.44 9.47 6.01
C VAL A 305 5.25 8.08 6.63
N PRO A 306 6.14 7.64 7.53
CA PRO A 306 5.97 6.38 8.23
C PRO A 306 4.61 6.30 8.96
N PHE A 307 4.12 5.09 9.18
CA PHE A 307 2.94 4.84 9.98
C PHE A 307 3.36 4.23 11.32
N SER A 308 3.05 4.92 12.42
CA SER A 308 3.51 4.58 13.77
C SER A 308 2.42 4.76 14.82
N VAL A 309 2.57 4.10 15.97
CA VAL A 309 1.77 4.41 17.16
C VAL A 309 1.96 5.86 17.65
N GLN A 310 3.00 6.55 17.15
CA GLN A 310 3.27 7.97 17.40
C GLN A 310 2.57 8.89 16.39
N THR A 311 1.99 8.36 15.32
CA THR A 311 1.30 9.16 14.31
C THR A 311 0.03 9.78 14.92
N PRO A 312 -0.09 11.12 14.93
CA PRO A 312 -1.30 11.79 15.36
C PRO A 312 -2.46 11.45 14.41
N GLN A 313 -3.61 11.17 14.99
CA GLN A 313 -4.85 11.01 14.24
C GLN A 313 -5.48 12.37 13.91
N TRP A 314 -6.35 12.39 12.89
CA TRP A 314 -7.28 13.50 12.77
C TRP A 314 -8.10 13.67 14.06
N ALA A 315 -8.32 14.92 14.47
CA ALA A 315 -8.85 15.26 15.78
C ALA A 315 -10.10 14.43 16.15
N ASN A 316 -10.07 13.77 17.31
CA ASN A 316 -11.06 12.84 17.88
C ASN A 316 -11.18 11.44 17.24
N TYR A 317 -10.35 11.10 16.26
CA TYR A 317 -10.35 9.78 15.63
C TYR A 317 -9.59 8.75 16.49
N ILE A 318 -9.60 7.49 16.07
CA ILE A 318 -8.99 6.40 16.81
C ILE A 318 -7.53 6.25 16.34
N PRO A 319 -6.54 6.42 17.23
CA PRO A 319 -5.12 6.28 16.89
C PRO A 319 -4.79 4.81 16.64
N LEU A 320 -3.58 4.58 16.14
CA LEU A 320 -3.04 3.25 15.98
C LEU A 320 -2.69 2.63 17.34
N SER A 321 -3.18 1.41 17.57
CA SER A 321 -2.63 0.48 18.55
C SER A 321 -2.10 -0.78 17.88
N VAL A 322 -1.00 -1.30 18.43
CA VAL A 322 -0.29 -2.48 17.92
C VAL A 322 -0.08 -3.45 19.08
N ASN A 323 -0.60 -4.67 18.95
CA ASN A 323 -0.49 -5.73 19.96
C ASN A 323 0.15 -6.96 19.32
N TYR A 324 1.38 -7.29 19.70
CA TYR A 324 2.01 -8.54 19.28
C TYR A 324 1.29 -9.74 19.90
N THR A 325 0.76 -10.64 19.07
CA THR A 325 0.06 -11.85 19.49
C THR A 325 0.86 -13.12 19.25
N LYS A 326 1.84 -13.06 18.35
CA LYS A 326 2.83 -14.12 18.15
C LYS A 326 4.23 -13.54 18.24
N ARG A 327 5.15 -14.36 18.76
CA ARG A 327 6.57 -14.04 18.88
C ARG A 327 7.40 -15.19 18.34
N VAL A 328 8.50 -14.87 17.67
CA VAL A 328 9.43 -15.86 17.07
C VAL A 328 9.79 -16.99 18.05
N GLY A 329 10.18 -16.67 19.29
CA GLY A 329 10.56 -17.69 20.28
C GLY A 329 9.39 -18.42 20.95
N GLY A 330 8.14 -18.00 20.72
CA GLY A 330 6.98 -18.42 21.50
C GLY A 330 6.21 -19.63 20.95
N GLN A 331 6.47 -20.05 19.70
CA GLN A 331 5.72 -21.12 19.04
C GLN A 331 6.66 -22.22 18.52
N TYR A 332 6.33 -23.48 18.84
CA TYR A 332 6.91 -24.73 18.33
C TYR A 332 8.34 -24.63 17.75
N PHE A 333 9.37 -24.89 18.55
CA PHE A 333 10.79 -24.84 18.13
C PHE A 333 11.16 -23.64 17.21
N GLY A 334 10.52 -22.49 17.39
CA GLY A 334 10.78 -21.28 16.60
C GLY A 334 10.19 -21.31 15.18
N LEU A 335 9.26 -22.21 14.86
CA LEU A 335 8.55 -22.21 13.56
C LEU A 335 7.46 -21.13 13.45
N GLY A 336 7.27 -20.33 14.51
CA GLY A 336 6.36 -19.20 14.51
C GLY A 336 7.04 -17.92 14.06
N ARG A 337 6.29 -17.08 13.36
CA ARG A 337 6.70 -15.71 13.04
C ARG A 337 6.22 -14.76 14.15
N ASN A 338 6.84 -13.59 14.24
CA ASN A 338 6.18 -12.46 14.88
C ASN A 338 4.85 -12.19 14.15
N ASN A 339 3.82 -11.79 14.89
CA ASN A 339 2.60 -11.28 14.31
C ASN A 339 1.96 -10.23 15.24
N ALA A 340 1.43 -9.17 14.67
CA ALA A 340 0.75 -8.11 15.39
C ALA A 340 -0.70 -7.91 14.94
N HIS A 341 -1.57 -7.76 15.93
CA HIS A 341 -2.93 -7.28 15.76
C HIS A 341 -2.93 -5.76 15.87
N CYS A 342 -3.48 -5.12 14.85
CA CYS A 342 -3.53 -3.67 14.74
C CYS A 342 -4.98 -3.17 14.81
N ARG A 343 -5.15 -1.95 15.33
CA ARG A 343 -6.43 -1.26 15.37
C ARG A 343 -6.23 0.23 15.15
N ALA A 344 -6.94 0.82 14.20
CA ALA A 344 -6.84 2.23 13.87
C ALA A 344 -8.03 2.70 13.01
N SER A 345 -8.23 4.00 12.93
CA SER A 345 -9.02 4.62 11.83
C SER A 345 -8.12 4.99 10.65
N PHE A 346 -8.63 5.22 9.45
CA PHE A 346 -7.76 5.49 8.28
C PHE A 346 -7.14 6.88 8.23
N HIS A 347 -7.74 7.86 8.91
CA HIS A 347 -7.44 9.29 8.78
C HIS A 347 -6.26 9.69 9.65
N LEU A 348 -5.11 9.10 9.35
CA LEU A 348 -3.84 9.22 10.07
C LEU A 348 -2.70 8.74 9.19
N ALA A 349 -1.51 9.32 9.36
CA ALA A 349 -0.37 9.19 8.44
C ALA A 349 -0.77 9.51 6.99
N THR A 350 0.08 9.16 6.03
CA THR A 350 -0.21 9.35 4.62
C THR A 350 -1.31 8.39 4.16
N HIS A 351 -2.43 8.95 3.71
CA HIS A 351 -3.61 8.17 3.31
C HIS A 351 -4.36 8.83 2.15
N MET A 352 -5.29 8.09 1.56
CA MET A 352 -6.22 8.55 0.54
C MET A 352 -7.63 8.54 1.10
N ASP A 353 -8.30 9.69 1.04
CA ASP A 353 -9.73 9.78 1.26
C ASP A 353 -10.48 9.36 0.01
N GLY A 354 -11.23 8.26 0.08
CA GLY A 354 -12.03 7.77 -1.04
C GLY A 354 -13.41 8.42 -1.12
N GLU A 355 -14.13 8.21 -2.22
CA GLU A 355 -15.45 8.83 -2.44
C GLU A 355 -16.39 8.59 -1.27
N ARG A 356 -16.44 7.36 -0.74
CA ARG A 356 -17.32 7.00 0.38
C ARG A 356 -17.03 7.74 1.68
N HIS A 357 -15.89 8.42 1.80
CA HIS A 357 -15.62 9.25 2.96
C HIS A 357 -16.70 10.34 3.13
N PHE A 358 -17.13 10.97 2.03
CA PHE A 358 -18.16 12.03 2.04
C PHE A 358 -19.35 11.80 1.11
N TYR A 359 -19.27 10.82 0.21
CA TYR A 359 -20.30 10.48 -0.77
C TYR A 359 -20.75 9.02 -0.59
N VAL A 360 -21.85 8.81 0.16
CA VAL A 360 -22.28 7.46 0.60
C VAL A 360 -22.52 6.47 -0.54
N SER A 361 -22.99 6.95 -1.69
CA SER A 361 -23.22 6.13 -2.90
C SER A 361 -22.00 6.03 -3.81
N GLY A 362 -20.86 6.57 -3.39
CA GLY A 362 -19.59 6.48 -4.09
C GLY A 362 -18.98 5.08 -4.07
N ARG A 363 -17.87 4.95 -4.78
CA ARG A 363 -17.02 3.77 -4.87
C ARG A 363 -16.20 3.61 -3.59
N THR A 364 -16.04 2.37 -3.14
CA THR A 364 -14.99 2.03 -2.16
C THR A 364 -13.63 2.12 -2.82
N ILE A 365 -12.57 2.17 -2.02
CA ILE A 365 -11.18 2.20 -2.52
C ILE A 365 -10.93 1.06 -3.52
N GLY A 366 -11.34 -0.17 -3.19
CA GLY A 366 -11.16 -1.34 -4.05
C GLY A 366 -11.98 -1.35 -5.34
N GLN A 367 -13.03 -0.52 -5.44
CA GLN A 367 -13.86 -0.38 -6.65
C GLN A 367 -13.31 0.62 -7.66
N MET A 368 -12.32 1.44 -7.28
CA MET A 368 -11.67 2.35 -8.21
C MET A 368 -10.85 1.57 -9.27
N PRO A 369 -10.94 1.95 -10.55
CA PRO A 369 -10.12 1.36 -11.61
C PRO A 369 -8.62 1.49 -11.29
N PHE A 370 -7.82 0.50 -11.69
CA PHE A 370 -6.41 0.46 -11.36
C PHE A 370 -5.65 1.67 -11.91
N GLU A 371 -5.95 2.07 -13.15
CA GLU A 371 -5.40 3.22 -13.87
C GLU A 371 -5.80 4.59 -13.29
N HIS A 372 -6.76 4.64 -12.36
CA HIS A 372 -7.08 5.86 -11.62
C HIS A 372 -5.94 6.23 -10.65
N TRP A 373 -5.20 5.24 -10.16
CA TRP A 373 -4.23 5.44 -9.09
C TRP A 373 -2.88 6.00 -9.55
N PHE A 374 -2.61 6.04 -10.86
CA PHE A 374 -1.34 6.54 -11.38
C PHE A 374 -1.51 7.32 -12.68
N GLY A 375 -0.51 8.11 -13.03
CA GLY A 375 -0.46 8.80 -14.31
C GLY A 375 0.41 10.06 -14.30
N PRO A 376 0.38 10.82 -15.40
CA PRO A 376 0.98 12.15 -15.46
C PRO A 376 0.41 13.05 -14.37
N GLY A 377 1.28 13.87 -13.80
CA GLY A 377 0.88 14.83 -12.80
C GLY A 377 1.93 15.90 -12.58
N VAL A 378 1.62 16.79 -11.65
CA VAL A 378 2.43 17.95 -11.31
C VAL A 378 2.54 18.10 -9.81
N ILE A 379 3.70 18.60 -9.38
CA ILE A 379 3.88 19.16 -8.05
C ILE A 379 3.87 20.67 -8.21
N ALA A 380 3.05 21.33 -7.40
CA ALA A 380 2.99 22.78 -7.28
C ALA A 380 3.58 23.19 -5.93
N ASP A 381 4.85 23.59 -5.92
CA ASP A 381 5.49 24.16 -4.73
C ASP A 381 5.05 25.62 -4.56
N ILE A 382 4.09 25.81 -3.65
CA ILE A 382 3.60 27.11 -3.24
C ILE A 382 4.10 27.50 -1.85
N SER A 383 5.10 26.80 -1.31
CA SER A 383 5.55 26.98 0.08
C SER A 383 6.08 28.38 0.37
N ALA A 384 6.60 29.09 -0.63
CA ALA A 384 7.01 30.49 -0.51
C ALA A 384 5.84 31.49 -0.57
N LEU A 385 4.65 31.04 -0.98
CA LEU A 385 3.47 31.88 -1.20
C LEU A 385 2.45 31.76 -0.06
N VAL A 386 2.60 30.78 0.83
CA VAL A 386 1.65 30.49 1.92
C VAL A 386 2.31 30.56 3.29
N SER A 387 1.48 30.76 4.31
CA SER A 387 1.85 30.76 5.74
C SER A 387 0.63 30.35 6.56
N ASP A 388 0.75 30.40 7.89
CA ASP A 388 -0.32 30.00 8.82
C ASP A 388 -1.68 30.58 8.43
N SER A 389 -2.64 29.68 8.17
CA SER A 389 -4.02 29.99 7.78
C SER A 389 -4.12 30.87 6.52
N SER A 390 -3.15 30.77 5.60
CA SER A 390 -3.28 31.37 4.27
C SER A 390 -4.30 30.62 3.41
N VAL A 391 -4.98 31.38 2.57
CA VAL A 391 -5.79 30.85 1.47
C VAL A 391 -4.93 30.81 0.20
N TYR A 392 -4.87 29.66 -0.49
CA TYR A 392 -4.21 29.54 -1.79
C TYR A 392 -5.23 29.38 -2.93
N SER A 393 -4.93 29.95 -4.11
CA SER A 393 -5.85 29.98 -5.26
C SER A 393 -5.34 29.18 -6.46
N PRO A 394 -6.21 28.84 -7.42
CA PRO A 394 -5.77 28.28 -8.70
C PRO A 394 -4.70 29.11 -9.41
N GLU A 395 -4.78 30.44 -9.32
CA GLU A 395 -3.78 31.34 -9.89
C GLU A 395 -2.39 31.13 -9.26
N MET A 396 -2.32 30.86 -7.96
CA MET A 396 -1.05 30.56 -7.29
C MET A 396 -0.45 29.24 -7.78
N ILE A 397 -1.28 28.22 -8.04
CA ILE A 397 -0.84 26.94 -8.60
C ILE A 397 -0.29 27.14 -10.02
N GLU A 398 -1.06 27.79 -10.89
CA GLU A 398 -0.70 28.01 -12.30
C GLU A 398 0.52 28.94 -12.48
N LYS A 399 0.85 29.76 -11.47
CA LYS A 399 2.08 30.56 -11.44
C LYS A 399 3.35 29.74 -11.30
N VAL A 400 3.27 28.56 -10.67
CA VAL A 400 4.45 27.74 -10.35
C VAL A 400 4.55 26.49 -11.22
N VAL A 401 3.45 26.04 -11.84
CA VAL A 401 3.45 24.86 -12.71
C VAL A 401 2.30 24.89 -13.73
N ASP A 402 2.53 24.30 -14.91
CA ASP A 402 1.51 24.10 -15.96
C ASP A 402 0.64 22.86 -15.64
N VAL A 403 -0.59 23.10 -15.19
CA VAL A 403 -1.56 22.03 -14.86
C VAL A 403 -2.38 21.67 -16.08
N ARG A 404 -2.30 20.42 -16.55
CA ARG A 404 -3.03 19.96 -17.74
C ARG A 404 -4.29 19.17 -17.36
N GLU A 405 -5.17 19.01 -18.34
CA GLU A 405 -6.40 18.25 -18.16
C GLU A 405 -6.09 16.78 -17.81
N GLY A 406 -6.69 16.25 -16.75
CA GLY A 406 -6.47 14.86 -16.32
C GLY A 406 -5.22 14.63 -15.48
N ASP A 407 -4.43 15.67 -15.18
CA ASP A 407 -3.25 15.56 -14.34
C ASP A 407 -3.64 15.17 -12.90
N ILE A 408 -2.75 14.42 -12.24
CA ILE A 408 -2.68 14.34 -10.79
C ILE A 408 -2.01 15.63 -10.28
N LEU A 409 -2.56 16.28 -9.25
CA LEU A 409 -2.00 17.51 -8.70
C LEU A 409 -1.61 17.34 -7.23
N ILE A 410 -0.33 17.55 -6.92
CA ILE A 410 0.17 17.61 -5.55
C ILE A 410 0.47 19.07 -5.19
N VAL A 411 -0.20 19.59 -4.17
CA VAL A 411 0.03 20.92 -3.62
C VAL A 411 1.04 20.81 -2.49
N LYS A 412 2.25 21.34 -2.70
CA LYS A 412 3.30 21.40 -1.70
C LYS A 412 3.27 22.78 -1.03
N THR A 413 2.78 22.82 0.19
CA THR A 413 2.64 24.04 1.00
C THR A 413 3.84 24.30 1.91
N GLY A 414 4.71 23.30 2.10
CA GLY A 414 5.81 23.34 3.05
C GLY A 414 5.42 22.87 4.46
N TYR A 415 4.17 22.46 4.68
CA TYR A 415 3.68 22.05 6.01
C TYR A 415 4.14 20.67 6.45
N TYR A 416 4.69 19.84 5.54
CA TYR A 416 5.38 18.61 5.93
C TYR A 416 6.44 18.84 7.02
N LYS A 417 7.01 20.06 7.12
CA LYS A 417 7.98 20.46 8.14
C LYS A 417 7.41 20.42 9.57
N TYR A 418 6.11 20.59 9.73
CA TYR A 418 5.44 20.58 11.04
C TYR A 418 4.76 19.25 11.34
N GLY A 419 4.80 18.30 10.41
CA GLY A 419 4.25 16.95 10.59
C GLY A 419 5.00 16.14 11.64
N TRP A 420 4.37 15.06 12.12
CA TRP A 420 4.78 14.34 13.33
C TRP A 420 6.20 13.74 13.30
N ASN A 421 6.68 13.35 12.12
CA ASN A 421 8.02 12.77 11.91
C ASN A 421 9.01 13.78 11.31
N SER A 422 8.93 15.03 11.77
CA SER A 422 9.82 16.12 11.36
C SER A 422 10.58 16.68 12.57
N PRO A 423 11.84 17.13 12.42
CA PRO A 423 12.57 17.84 13.48
C PRO A 423 11.84 19.09 13.99
N ASP A 424 11.09 19.77 13.12
CA ASP A 424 10.32 20.97 13.44
C ASP A 424 8.84 20.66 13.72
N SER A 425 8.52 19.42 14.13
CA SER A 425 7.16 18.98 14.42
C SER A 425 6.44 19.93 15.39
N ASP A 426 5.27 20.39 14.98
CA ASP A 426 4.35 21.22 15.77
C ASP A 426 2.93 20.77 15.42
N GLU A 427 2.43 19.82 16.21
CA GLU A 427 1.14 19.19 15.96
C GLU A 427 0.00 20.22 15.92
N PHE A 428 0.02 21.23 16.79
CA PHE A 428 -1.03 22.25 16.81
C PHE A 428 -1.01 23.09 15.53
N ARG A 429 0.19 23.51 15.11
CA ARG A 429 0.36 24.28 13.88
C ARG A 429 -0.01 23.46 12.65
N TYR A 430 0.45 22.21 12.60
CA TYR A 430 0.18 21.29 11.51
C TYR A 430 -1.30 20.93 11.39
N MET A 431 -1.99 20.71 12.51
CA MET A 431 -3.40 20.33 12.55
C MET A 431 -4.36 21.50 12.31
N ILE A 432 -4.06 22.68 12.87
CA ILE A 432 -5.05 23.76 13.00
C ILE A 432 -4.69 25.00 12.18
N LYS A 433 -3.41 25.21 11.86
CA LYS A 433 -2.94 26.44 11.20
C LYS A 433 -2.46 26.23 9.77
N HIS A 434 -2.60 25.04 9.20
CA HIS A 434 -2.20 24.82 7.81
C HIS A 434 -3.02 25.67 6.83
N PRO A 435 -2.45 26.04 5.67
CA PRO A 435 -3.16 26.75 4.62
C PRO A 435 -4.15 25.83 3.92
N GLY A 436 -5.07 26.42 3.18
CA GLY A 436 -6.10 25.71 2.44
C GLY A 436 -6.61 26.48 1.22
N PRO A 437 -7.46 25.86 0.40
CA PRO A 437 -7.85 26.40 -0.90
C PRO A 437 -8.85 27.55 -0.81
N SER A 438 -8.89 28.37 -1.87
CA SER A 438 -9.91 29.39 -2.10
C SER A 438 -11.24 28.78 -2.57
N PRO A 439 -12.37 29.50 -2.42
CA PRO A 439 -13.69 28.97 -2.78
C PRO A 439 -13.89 28.59 -4.25
N ASP A 440 -13.06 29.09 -5.17
CA ASP A 440 -13.08 28.77 -6.60
C ASP A 440 -12.21 27.55 -6.97
N PHE A 441 -11.49 26.97 -6.00
CA PHE A 441 -10.51 25.92 -6.25
C PHE A 441 -11.17 24.59 -6.65
N ALA A 442 -12.24 24.18 -5.98
CA ALA A 442 -12.95 22.93 -6.32
C ALA A 442 -13.53 22.99 -7.74
N GLU A 443 -14.19 24.10 -8.11
CA GLU A 443 -14.72 24.30 -9.46
C GLU A 443 -13.59 24.28 -10.52
N TRP A 444 -12.46 24.91 -10.22
CA TRP A 444 -11.28 24.86 -11.09
C TRP A 444 -10.74 23.43 -11.27
N CYS A 445 -10.68 22.63 -10.19
CA CYS A 445 -10.26 21.22 -10.27
C CYS A 445 -11.17 20.41 -11.18
N LEU A 446 -12.50 20.60 -11.08
CA LEU A 446 -13.47 19.94 -11.94
C LEU A 446 -13.31 20.37 -13.40
N LYS A 447 -13.10 21.67 -13.66
CA LYS A 447 -12.86 22.19 -15.01
C LYS A 447 -11.58 21.65 -15.64
N LYS A 448 -10.52 21.51 -14.84
CA LYS A 448 -9.25 20.86 -15.25
C LYS A 448 -9.36 19.34 -15.29
N LYS A 449 -10.48 18.75 -14.86
CA LYS A 449 -10.66 17.30 -14.74
C LYS A 449 -9.49 16.65 -14.00
N ILE A 450 -9.06 17.27 -12.90
CA ILE A 450 -7.98 16.74 -12.06
C ILE A 450 -8.33 15.30 -11.70
N LYS A 451 -7.37 14.39 -11.85
CA LYS A 451 -7.61 12.96 -11.61
C LYS A 451 -7.84 12.69 -10.12
N TRP A 452 -6.91 13.16 -9.30
CA TRP A 452 -7.00 13.23 -7.84
C TRP A 452 -5.95 14.22 -7.33
N LEU A 453 -6.13 14.71 -6.10
CA LEU A 453 -5.28 15.73 -5.49
C LEU A 453 -4.39 15.12 -4.39
N GLY A 454 -3.30 15.79 -4.04
CA GLY A 454 -2.50 15.46 -2.86
C GLY A 454 -2.03 16.73 -2.15
N VAL A 455 -1.89 16.69 -0.82
CA VAL A 455 -1.36 17.80 -0.04
C VAL A 455 -0.42 17.32 1.06
N ASP A 456 0.55 18.15 1.42
CA ASP A 456 1.48 17.94 2.53
C ASP A 456 0.97 18.46 3.88
N CYS A 457 -0.31 18.79 3.95
CA CYS A 457 -1.04 19.17 5.15
C CYS A 457 -1.80 17.98 5.72
N VAL A 458 -2.29 18.11 6.96
CA VAL A 458 -3.13 17.06 7.54
C VAL A 458 -4.46 16.88 6.80
N ALA A 459 -4.98 17.94 6.18
CA ALA A 459 -6.20 17.93 5.39
C ALA A 459 -6.06 18.75 4.11
N MET A 460 -6.81 18.41 3.05
CA MET A 460 -6.95 19.22 1.84
C MET A 460 -7.76 20.50 2.08
N GLU A 461 -8.65 20.47 3.06
CA GLU A 461 -9.46 21.60 3.48
C GLU A 461 -8.66 22.73 4.14
N HIS A 462 -9.18 23.95 4.10
CA HIS A 462 -8.71 24.95 5.05
C HIS A 462 -9.26 24.60 6.45
N PRO A 463 -8.47 24.57 7.54
CA PRO A 463 -8.95 24.18 8.88
C PRO A 463 -10.19 24.97 9.32
N MET A 464 -10.20 26.27 9.03
CA MET A 464 -11.30 27.18 9.38
C MET A 464 -12.58 26.96 8.56
N ASN A 465 -12.54 26.07 7.56
CA ASN A 465 -13.70 25.62 6.78
C ASN A 465 -14.25 24.26 7.28
N THR A 466 -13.79 23.83 8.45
CA THR A 466 -14.20 22.58 9.11
C THR A 466 -14.69 22.88 10.54
N ILE A 467 -15.01 21.84 11.31
CA ILE A 467 -15.34 21.95 12.74
C ILE A 467 -14.25 22.64 13.57
N GLN A 468 -13.00 22.66 13.11
CA GLN A 468 -11.88 23.25 13.85
C GLN A 468 -12.09 24.74 14.17
N ARG A 469 -12.85 25.49 13.36
CA ARG A 469 -13.19 26.90 13.67
C ARG A 469 -13.93 27.06 15.00
N ASN A 470 -14.72 26.07 15.39
CA ASN A 470 -15.49 26.08 16.63
C ASN A 470 -14.69 25.55 17.82
N TRP A 471 -13.83 24.55 17.59
CA TRP A 471 -12.93 24.02 18.61
C TRP A 471 -11.78 24.98 18.95
N HIS A 472 -11.36 25.80 17.98
CA HIS A 472 -10.28 26.77 18.11
C HIS A 472 -10.73 28.21 17.76
N PRO A 473 -11.67 28.80 18.52
CA PRO A 473 -12.28 30.09 18.17
C PRO A 473 -11.28 31.26 18.17
N LYS A 474 -10.21 31.19 18.96
CA LYS A 474 -9.13 32.19 18.93
C LYS A 474 -8.35 32.13 17.62
N THR A 475 -7.96 30.93 17.20
CA THR A 475 -7.29 30.71 15.91
C THR A 475 -8.18 31.11 14.74
N PHE A 476 -9.48 30.85 14.83
CA PHE A 476 -10.45 31.33 13.85
C PHE A 476 -10.52 32.86 13.77
N ALA A 477 -10.54 33.55 14.92
CA ALA A 477 -10.52 35.02 14.93
C ALA A 477 -9.24 35.59 14.29
N GLU A 478 -8.09 34.94 14.51
CA GLU A 478 -6.81 35.31 13.87
C GLU A 478 -6.85 35.10 12.35
N ALA A 479 -7.30 33.93 11.89
CA ALA A 479 -7.45 33.62 10.48
C ALA A 479 -8.44 34.57 9.78
N ASN A 480 -9.57 34.88 10.43
CA ASN A 480 -10.57 35.82 9.92
C ASN A 480 -10.01 37.25 9.79
N ARG A 481 -9.21 37.71 10.75
CA ARG A 481 -8.52 39.00 10.64
C ARG A 481 -7.57 39.01 9.44
N LYS A 482 -6.76 37.96 9.28
CA LYS A 482 -5.85 37.81 8.14
C LYS A 482 -6.61 37.79 6.80
N LEU A 483 -7.76 37.12 6.75
CA LEU A 483 -8.60 37.09 5.56
C LEU A 483 -9.15 38.48 5.21
N LYS A 484 -9.66 39.23 6.20
CA LYS A 484 -10.12 40.61 6.02
C LYS A 484 -9.02 41.52 5.50
N GLU A 485 -7.81 41.39 6.04
CA GLU A 485 -6.65 42.17 5.61
C GLU A 485 -6.23 41.84 4.16
N ALA A 486 -6.28 40.56 3.77
CA ALA A 486 -5.86 40.12 2.44
C ALA A 486 -6.93 40.34 1.34
N TYR A 487 -8.22 40.16 1.67
CA TYR A 487 -9.31 40.07 0.68
C TYR A 487 -10.45 41.06 0.91
N GLY A 488 -10.44 41.83 2.01
CA GLY A 488 -11.49 42.80 2.34
C GLY A 488 -12.84 42.17 2.73
N LYS A 489 -12.87 40.85 2.93
CA LYS A 489 -14.06 40.08 3.31
C LYS A 489 -13.76 39.24 4.54
N ASP A 490 -14.77 39.03 5.37
CA ASP A 490 -14.69 38.06 6.44
C ASP A 490 -14.89 36.62 5.96
N TRP A 491 -14.67 35.67 6.86
CA TRP A 491 -14.70 34.25 6.54
C TRP A 491 -16.07 33.79 6.06
N ASP A 492 -17.15 34.27 6.65
CA ASP A 492 -18.50 33.83 6.30
C ASP A 492 -19.01 34.54 5.03
N GLU A 493 -18.46 35.72 4.69
CA GLU A 493 -18.65 36.40 3.40
C GLU A 493 -17.92 35.69 2.25
N MET A 494 -16.72 35.15 2.49
CA MET A 494 -15.92 34.46 1.47
C MET A 494 -16.25 32.97 1.35
N TYR A 495 -16.52 32.32 2.49
CA TYR A 495 -16.89 30.91 2.63
C TYR A 495 -18.26 30.74 3.30
N PRO A 496 -19.37 31.15 2.67
CA PRO A 496 -20.70 30.80 3.16
C PRO A 496 -20.83 29.29 3.42
N LEU A 497 -21.17 28.92 4.65
CA LEU A 497 -21.18 27.52 5.12
C LEU A 497 -22.06 26.61 4.25
N ASP A 498 -23.20 27.10 3.77
CA ASP A 498 -24.14 26.33 2.94
C ASP A 498 -23.55 25.91 1.58
N LYS A 499 -22.45 26.55 1.16
CA LYS A 499 -21.80 26.27 -0.13
C LYS A 499 -20.43 25.63 0.02
N TYR A 500 -19.62 26.13 0.96
CA TYR A 500 -18.21 25.80 0.99
C TYR A 500 -17.78 25.00 2.22
N TYR A 501 -18.65 24.68 3.19
CA TYR A 501 -18.23 23.83 4.30
C TYR A 501 -17.72 22.48 3.79
N GLN A 502 -16.45 22.14 4.08
CA GLN A 502 -15.78 20.94 3.55
C GLN A 502 -15.91 20.78 2.01
N ASP A 503 -15.77 21.89 1.28
CA ASP A 503 -15.84 22.03 -0.19
C ASP A 503 -15.06 20.96 -0.97
N MET A 504 -13.79 20.74 -0.60
CA MET A 504 -12.86 19.82 -1.25
C MET A 504 -13.31 18.37 -1.14
N HIS A 505 -14.12 18.03 -0.15
CA HIS A 505 -14.72 16.71 -0.04
C HIS A 505 -16.11 16.69 -0.68
N LEU A 506 -17.01 17.58 -0.27
CA LEU A 506 -18.44 17.54 -0.63
C LEU A 506 -18.70 17.85 -2.11
N ASN A 507 -17.93 18.76 -2.72
CA ASN A 507 -18.13 19.15 -4.12
C ASN A 507 -17.24 18.38 -5.10
N LEU A 508 -16.20 17.70 -4.64
CA LEU A 508 -15.28 16.93 -5.50
C LEU A 508 -15.55 15.42 -5.50
N PHE A 509 -15.86 14.81 -4.35
CA PHE A 509 -15.95 13.35 -4.24
C PHE A 509 -17.10 12.75 -5.04
N PRO A 510 -18.30 13.37 -5.11
CA PRO A 510 -19.36 12.91 -6.01
C PRO A 510 -18.98 12.92 -7.50
N ASN A 511 -17.94 13.68 -7.86
CA ASN A 511 -17.40 13.79 -9.21
C ASN A 511 -16.14 12.92 -9.42
N GLY A 512 -15.77 12.09 -8.44
CA GLY A 512 -14.64 11.18 -8.51
C GLY A 512 -13.26 11.83 -8.37
N VAL A 513 -13.19 13.10 -7.94
CA VAL A 513 -11.93 13.79 -7.65
C VAL A 513 -11.66 13.65 -6.14
N ILE A 514 -10.87 12.64 -5.80
CA ILE A 514 -10.49 12.29 -4.42
C ILE A 514 -9.11 12.86 -4.06
N HIS A 515 -8.67 12.72 -2.80
CA HIS A 515 -7.39 13.29 -2.42
C HIS A 515 -6.60 12.58 -1.33
N ALA A 516 -5.28 12.68 -1.47
CA ALA A 516 -4.28 12.23 -0.53
C ALA A 516 -3.89 13.33 0.46
N GLU A 517 -3.73 12.95 1.72
CA GLU A 517 -3.38 13.88 2.80
C GLU A 517 -2.14 13.38 3.55
N ASN A 518 -1.47 14.28 4.27
CA ASN A 518 -0.24 14.01 5.02
C ASN A 518 0.92 13.49 4.16
N LEU A 519 1.09 14.04 2.95
CA LEU A 519 2.30 13.78 2.17
C LEU A 519 3.53 14.42 2.85
N GLY A 520 4.68 13.77 2.74
CA GLY A 520 5.91 14.22 3.39
C GLY A 520 7.17 13.59 2.79
N ARG A 521 8.24 13.46 3.59
CA ARG A 521 9.54 12.89 3.20
C ARG A 521 10.14 13.57 1.96
N ASP A 522 10.25 12.87 0.83
CA ASP A 522 10.97 13.36 -0.34
C ASP A 522 10.31 14.59 -0.97
N ILE A 523 9.03 14.85 -0.68
CA ILE A 523 8.36 16.08 -1.13
C ILE A 523 9.14 17.34 -0.73
N ALA A 524 9.93 17.28 0.35
CA ALA A 524 10.77 18.38 0.80
C ALA A 524 11.74 18.88 -0.28
N GLN A 525 12.33 17.97 -1.05
CA GLN A 525 13.32 18.28 -2.08
C GLN A 525 12.75 18.29 -3.50
N MET A 526 11.46 18.00 -3.65
CA MET A 526 10.79 18.02 -4.95
C MET A 526 10.45 19.46 -5.33
N GLU A 527 10.81 19.84 -6.55
CA GLU A 527 10.54 21.16 -7.13
C GLU A 527 9.23 21.15 -7.90
N SER A 528 8.67 22.35 -8.14
CA SER A 528 7.55 22.50 -9.06
C SER A 528 7.90 21.93 -10.44
N GLY A 529 7.03 21.10 -11.00
CA GLY A 529 7.30 20.45 -12.28
C GLY A 529 6.41 19.24 -12.55
N ARG A 530 6.67 18.60 -13.70
CA ARG A 530 5.95 17.40 -14.13
C ARG A 530 6.63 16.14 -13.60
N TYR A 531 5.79 15.19 -13.18
CA TYR A 531 6.18 13.89 -12.67
C TYR A 531 5.22 12.83 -13.21
N PHE A 532 5.62 11.57 -13.18
CA PHE A 532 4.67 10.47 -13.20
C PHE A 532 4.39 10.10 -11.75
N ILE A 533 3.13 10.14 -11.32
CA ILE A 533 2.73 10.00 -9.92
C ILE A 533 1.89 8.74 -9.75
N GLY A 534 2.13 7.98 -8.67
CA GLY A 534 1.39 6.77 -8.34
C GLY A 534 0.97 6.71 -6.87
N CYS A 535 -0.24 6.21 -6.63
CA CYS A 535 -0.81 5.86 -5.34
C CYS A 535 -0.95 4.33 -5.25
N PHE A 536 -0.09 3.69 -4.48
CA PHE A 536 -0.07 2.24 -4.32
C PHE A 536 -0.88 1.85 -3.08
N ILE A 537 -2.20 1.97 -3.22
CA ILE A 537 -3.22 1.76 -2.18
C ILE A 537 -3.78 0.34 -2.19
N GLN A 538 -4.25 -0.17 -1.06
CA GLN A 538 -4.87 -1.50 -0.99
C GLN A 538 -6.15 -1.60 -1.83
N LYS A 539 -6.43 -2.79 -2.37
CA LYS A 539 -7.68 -3.06 -3.10
C LYS A 539 -8.82 -3.45 -2.15
N GLY A 540 -9.12 -2.54 -1.21
CA GLY A 540 -10.06 -2.79 -0.12
C GLY A 540 -11.53 -2.61 -0.50
N MET A 541 -12.32 -3.68 -0.45
CA MET A 541 -13.65 -3.75 -1.03
C MET A 541 -14.72 -3.02 -0.22
N GLU A 542 -14.55 -2.88 1.10
CA GLU A 542 -15.44 -2.13 1.98
C GLU A 542 -14.83 -0.81 2.50
N LEU A 543 -13.61 -0.48 2.09
CA LEU A 543 -12.85 0.64 2.64
C LEU A 543 -13.32 1.99 2.07
N GLU A 544 -13.59 2.95 2.95
CA GLU A 544 -13.93 4.33 2.58
C GLU A 544 -12.72 5.23 2.34
N SER A 545 -11.64 4.95 3.06
CA SER A 545 -10.33 5.60 3.00
C SER A 545 -9.27 4.50 3.20
N CYS A 546 -8.00 4.73 2.85
CA CYS A 546 -6.94 3.77 3.14
C CYS A 546 -5.55 4.40 3.13
N TRP A 547 -4.66 3.90 3.99
CA TRP A 547 -3.22 4.19 3.89
C TRP A 547 -2.66 3.62 2.59
N ALA A 548 -1.68 4.31 2.02
CA ALA A 548 -1.05 3.91 0.78
C ALA A 548 0.41 4.34 0.74
N ARG A 549 1.15 3.83 -0.26
CA ARG A 549 2.45 4.38 -0.63
C ARG A 549 2.30 5.31 -1.84
N PHE A 550 2.69 6.56 -1.69
CA PHE A 550 2.69 7.57 -2.72
C PHE A 550 4.10 7.77 -3.23
N VAL A 551 4.29 7.56 -4.54
CA VAL A 551 5.59 7.62 -5.19
C VAL A 551 5.51 8.43 -6.46
N ALA A 552 6.54 9.23 -6.73
CA ALA A 552 6.69 9.96 -7.97
C ALA A 552 7.97 9.54 -8.70
N PHE A 553 7.92 9.58 -10.03
CA PHE A 553 9.03 9.26 -10.90
C PHE A 553 9.35 10.46 -11.79
N ARG A 554 10.64 10.75 -11.92
CA ARG A 554 11.19 11.73 -12.87
C ARG A 554 12.40 11.14 -13.56
N GLU A 555 12.71 11.62 -14.75
CA GLU A 555 13.99 11.30 -15.36
C GLU A 555 15.15 11.83 -14.50
N SER A 556 16.27 11.10 -14.44
CA SER A 556 17.51 11.69 -13.91
C SER A 556 18.01 12.82 -14.81
N ALA A 557 18.49 13.88 -14.16
CA ALA A 557 19.08 15.04 -14.82
C ALA A 557 20.36 14.70 -15.61
#